data_AF-T0YX68-F1
#
_entry.id   AF-T0YX68-F1
#
_cell.length_a   1.000
_cell.length_b   1.000
_cell.length_c   1.000
_cell.angle_alpha   90.00
_cell.angle_beta   90.00
_cell.angle_gamma   90.00
#
_symmetry.space_group_name_H-M   'P 1'
#
loop_
_entity.id
_entity.type
_entity.pdbx_description
1 polymer ?
#
loop_
_entity_poly.entity_id
_entity_poly.type
_entity_poly.pdbx_seq_one_letter_code
_entity_poly.pdbx_strand_id
1 'polypeptide(L)'
;MRILREGGNAIDAAVAVGYALAVVQPCCGNVGGGGFMMIHLASGRNVFLDFREKAPLKATPTMYQNAAGDVVPGRSTRTFLSVGVPGTVLGLDTALRKYGTMSRQEVMAPAIRLAREGYELERGDVNILDTRVKDFARYPNVAAIFLNHGKPYVAGERLRQPQLA
;
A
#
# COMPACT_ATOMS: atom_id res chain seq x y z
N MET A 1 -5.38 -14.36 10.36
CA MET A 1 -5.37 -15.69 11.01
C MET A 1 -5.28 -16.87 10.05
N ARG A 2 -5.88 -16.82 8.85
CA ARG A 2 -5.86 -17.95 7.89
C ARG A 2 -4.47 -18.54 7.64
N ILE A 3 -3.48 -17.72 7.27
CA ILE A 3 -2.11 -18.16 6.97
C ILE A 3 -1.47 -18.94 8.13
N LEU A 4 -1.59 -18.44 9.37
CA LEU A 4 -1.08 -19.15 10.55
C LEU A 4 -1.79 -20.50 10.78
N ARG A 5 -3.11 -20.56 10.51
CA ARG A 5 -3.89 -21.81 10.63
C ARG A 5 -3.55 -22.82 9.54
N GLU A 6 -3.10 -22.34 8.38
CA GLU A 6 -2.63 -23.16 7.26
C GLU A 6 -1.15 -23.59 7.42
N GLY A 7 -0.52 -23.29 8.55
CA GLY A 7 0.85 -23.72 8.87
C GLY A 7 1.95 -22.74 8.46
N GLY A 8 1.59 -21.56 7.95
CA GLY A 8 2.54 -20.48 7.69
C GLY A 8 3.11 -19.90 8.99
N ASN A 9 4.33 -19.37 8.92
CA ASN A 9 4.97 -18.73 10.06
C ASN A 9 4.57 -17.25 10.20
N ALA A 10 5.15 -16.56 11.18
CA ALA A 10 4.85 -15.14 11.43
C ALA A 10 5.21 -14.23 10.23
N ILE A 11 6.24 -14.57 9.46
CA ILE A 11 6.67 -13.82 8.29
C ILE A 11 5.68 -14.04 7.14
N ASP A 12 5.24 -15.27 6.88
CA ASP A 12 4.21 -15.55 5.87
C ASP A 12 2.92 -14.78 6.16
N ALA A 13 2.50 -14.79 7.42
CA ALA A 13 1.31 -14.07 7.88
C ALA A 13 1.48 -12.54 7.74
N ALA A 14 2.64 -12.00 8.11
CA ALA A 14 2.94 -10.57 7.96
C ALA A 14 2.94 -10.14 6.48
N VAL A 15 3.51 -10.95 5.59
CA VAL A 15 3.51 -10.69 4.15
C VAL A 15 2.10 -10.71 3.58
N ALA A 16 1.30 -11.71 3.93
CA ALA A 16 -0.10 -11.79 3.50
C ALA A 16 -0.94 -10.60 4.01
N VAL A 17 -0.73 -10.18 5.26
CA VAL A 17 -1.37 -8.99 5.83
C VAL A 17 -0.92 -7.72 5.10
N GLY A 18 0.37 -7.57 4.79
CA GLY A 18 0.88 -6.44 4.02
C GLY A 18 0.17 -6.28 2.67
N TYR A 19 0.04 -7.37 1.92
CA TYR A 19 -0.72 -7.36 0.66
C TYR A 19 -2.23 -7.16 0.86
N ALA A 20 -2.83 -7.75 1.89
CA ALA A 20 -4.26 -7.55 2.17
C ALA A 20 -4.56 -6.09 2.50
N LEU A 21 -3.72 -5.45 3.33
CA LEU A 21 -3.85 -4.02 3.68
C LEU A 21 -3.63 -3.11 2.47
N ALA A 22 -2.79 -3.49 1.51
CA ALA A 22 -2.66 -2.78 0.24
C ALA A 22 -3.96 -2.73 -0.58
N VAL A 23 -4.93 -3.58 -0.26
CA VAL A 23 -6.25 -3.60 -0.87
C VAL A 23 -7.28 -2.95 0.04
N VAL A 24 -7.40 -3.41 1.30
CA VAL A 24 -8.52 -3.04 2.17
C VAL A 24 -8.29 -1.74 2.94
N GLN A 25 -7.05 -1.28 3.06
CA GLN A 25 -6.70 -0.05 3.77
C GLN A 25 -5.89 0.91 2.87
N PRO A 26 -6.49 1.42 1.78
CA PRO A 26 -5.77 2.16 0.74
C PRO A 26 -5.19 3.51 1.19
N CYS A 27 -5.58 4.03 2.36
CA CYS A 27 -4.99 5.25 2.89
C CYS A 27 -3.57 5.06 3.44
N CYS A 28 -3.17 3.81 3.74
CA CYS A 28 -1.90 3.48 4.39
C CYS A 28 -1.25 2.22 3.81
N GLY A 29 -2.00 1.11 3.76
CA GLY A 29 -1.53 -0.12 3.14
C GLY A 29 -1.29 0.11 1.65
N ASN A 30 -0.20 -0.44 1.12
CA ASN A 30 0.24 -0.05 -0.21
C ASN A 30 1.12 -1.10 -0.91
N VAL A 31 1.16 -1.02 -2.24
CA VAL A 31 2.26 -1.54 -3.07
C VAL A 31 3.09 -0.40 -3.69
N GLY A 32 2.63 0.85 -3.56
CA GLY A 32 3.22 2.05 -4.15
C GLY A 32 4.03 2.93 -3.19
N GLY A 33 4.29 2.48 -1.97
CA GLY A 33 5.12 3.17 -0.98
C GLY A 33 6.27 2.29 -0.49
N GLY A 34 6.60 2.37 0.79
CA GLY A 34 7.68 1.62 1.43
C GLY A 34 7.47 1.48 2.94
N GLY A 35 8.51 1.03 3.64
CA GLY A 35 8.46 0.85 5.08
C GLY A 35 9.60 0.04 5.64
N PHE A 36 9.33 -0.58 6.79
CA PHE A 36 10.31 -1.36 7.55
C PHE A 36 9.66 -2.63 8.10
N MET A 37 10.47 -3.65 8.36
CA MET A 37 10.05 -4.84 9.08
C MET A 37 11.12 -5.24 10.10
N MET A 38 10.72 -5.39 11.36
CA MET A 38 11.56 -5.94 12.42
C MET A 38 11.15 -7.40 12.64
N ILE A 39 12.12 -8.31 12.59
CA ILE A 39 11.90 -9.75 12.72
C ILE A 39 12.74 -10.26 13.88
N HIS A 40 12.08 -10.91 14.83
CA HIS A 40 12.74 -11.74 15.84
C HIS A 40 12.60 -13.20 15.41
N LEU A 41 13.70 -13.84 15.04
CA LEU A 41 13.72 -15.23 14.60
C LEU A 41 13.73 -16.18 15.81
N ALA A 42 13.16 -17.37 15.65
CA ALA A 42 13.16 -18.40 16.68
C ALA A 42 14.57 -18.84 17.12
N SER A 43 15.60 -18.60 16.29
CA SER A 43 17.01 -18.79 16.66
C SER A 43 17.56 -17.74 17.64
N GLY A 44 16.75 -16.75 18.04
CA GLY A 44 17.14 -15.62 18.88
C GLY A 44 17.74 -14.43 18.11
N ARG A 45 17.92 -14.56 16.78
CA ARG A 45 18.48 -13.50 15.94
C ARG A 45 17.43 -12.42 15.62
N ASN A 46 17.82 -11.16 15.76
CA ASN A 46 17.05 -10.00 15.30
C ASN A 46 17.47 -9.58 13.89
N VAL A 47 16.51 -9.22 13.05
CA VAL A 47 16.72 -8.73 11.68
C VAL A 47 15.87 -7.48 11.47
N PHE A 48 16.48 -6.45 10.88
CA PHE A 48 15.79 -5.27 10.40
C PHE A 48 15.84 -5.24 8.87
N LEU A 49 14.67 -5.16 8.24
CA LEU A 49 14.53 -4.96 6.80
C LEU A 49 14.09 -3.54 6.54
N ASP A 50 14.93 -2.81 5.82
CA ASP A 50 14.64 -1.49 5.28
C ASP A 50 14.21 -1.62 3.82
N PHE A 51 12.95 -1.28 3.55
CA PHE A 51 12.40 -1.16 2.22
C PHE A 51 11.72 0.20 2.06
N ARG A 52 12.34 1.23 2.64
CA ARG A 52 11.95 2.62 2.47
C ARG A 52 12.12 3.03 1.01
N GLU A 53 11.25 3.94 0.57
CA GLU A 53 11.35 4.52 -0.75
C GLU A 53 12.68 5.25 -0.93
N LYS A 54 13.21 5.21 -2.16
CA LYS A 54 14.42 5.95 -2.53
C LYS A 54 14.08 7.16 -3.38
N ALA A 55 14.83 8.25 -3.22
CA ALA A 55 14.76 9.35 -4.17
C ALA A 55 15.08 8.83 -5.59
N PRO A 56 14.29 9.21 -6.63
CA PRO A 56 14.60 8.84 -8.01
C PRO A 56 15.99 9.31 -8.43
N LEU A 57 16.60 8.64 -9.43
CA LEU A 57 17.98 8.96 -9.88
C LEU A 57 18.15 10.40 -10.40
N LYS A 58 17.07 11.05 -10.84
CA LYS A 58 17.05 12.44 -11.30
C LYS A 58 16.69 13.44 -10.20
N ALA A 59 16.50 12.99 -8.96
CA ALA A 59 16.21 13.88 -7.84
C ALA A 59 17.41 14.80 -7.57
N THR A 60 17.13 16.05 -7.26
CA THR A 60 18.16 17.05 -6.92
C THR A 60 17.80 17.75 -5.60
N PRO A 61 18.78 18.32 -4.88
CA PRO A 61 18.51 18.98 -3.59
C PRO A 61 17.46 20.10 -3.65
N THR A 62 17.32 20.75 -4.80
CA THR A 62 16.46 21.92 -5.01
C THR A 62 15.22 21.63 -5.85
N MET A 63 14.89 20.36 -6.15
CA MET A 63 13.78 19.99 -7.04
C MET A 63 12.40 20.51 -6.59
N TYR A 64 12.27 20.88 -5.31
CA TYR A 64 11.04 21.45 -4.75
C TYR A 64 11.05 22.98 -4.60
N GLN A 65 12.12 23.65 -5.04
CA GLN A 65 12.28 25.11 -4.94
C GLN A 65 11.97 25.81 -6.28
N ASN A 66 11.64 27.10 -6.21
CA ASN A 66 11.55 27.98 -7.38
C ASN A 66 12.96 28.54 -7.74
N ALA A 67 13.03 29.40 -8.75
CA ALA A 67 14.29 30.01 -9.18
C ALA A 67 14.93 30.96 -8.14
N ALA A 68 14.13 31.49 -7.20
CA ALA A 68 14.61 32.32 -6.09
C ALA A 68 15.08 31.49 -4.88
N GLY A 69 14.91 30.16 -4.91
CA GLY A 69 15.26 29.25 -3.83
C GLY A 69 14.11 28.97 -2.83
N ASP A 70 12.93 29.56 -3.01
CA ASP A 70 11.79 29.34 -2.11
C ASP A 70 11.10 28.00 -2.36
N VAL A 71 10.63 27.37 -1.30
CA VAL A 71 9.82 26.15 -1.39
C VAL A 71 8.52 26.42 -2.13
N VAL A 72 8.22 25.61 -3.15
CA VAL A 72 6.96 25.69 -3.91
C VAL A 72 5.86 24.90 -3.19
N PRO A 73 4.79 25.55 -2.67
CA PRO A 73 3.74 24.86 -1.93
C PRO A 73 3.11 23.72 -2.73
N GLY A 74 2.98 22.55 -2.10
CA GLY A 74 2.37 21.37 -2.72
C GLY A 74 3.27 20.60 -3.69
N ARG A 75 4.43 21.12 -4.12
CA ARG A 75 5.28 20.40 -5.08
C ARG A 75 5.78 19.07 -4.54
N SER A 76 6.10 18.99 -3.26
CA SER A 76 6.54 17.77 -2.55
C SER A 76 5.41 16.94 -1.95
N THR A 77 4.12 17.29 -2.16
CA THR A 77 2.99 16.56 -1.53
C THR A 77 1.79 16.33 -2.45
N ARG A 78 1.67 17.05 -3.56
CA ARG A 78 0.50 17.05 -4.45
C ARG A 78 0.85 16.85 -5.93
N THR A 79 2.09 16.45 -6.22
CA THR A 79 2.55 16.22 -7.59
C THR A 79 3.31 14.90 -7.67
N PHE A 80 3.48 14.33 -8.85
CA PHE A 80 4.25 13.10 -9.03
C PHE A 80 5.72 13.22 -8.60
N LEU A 81 6.25 14.44 -8.46
CA LEU A 81 7.60 14.65 -7.92
C LEU A 81 7.71 14.18 -6.46
N SER A 82 6.61 14.12 -5.71
CA SER A 82 6.60 13.67 -4.31
C SER A 82 6.74 12.16 -4.14
N VAL A 83 6.78 11.38 -5.22
CA VAL A 83 6.81 9.92 -5.19
C VAL A 83 8.27 9.44 -5.19
N GLY A 84 8.68 8.79 -4.10
CA GLY A 84 9.90 7.99 -4.09
C GLY A 84 9.71 6.65 -4.80
N VAL A 85 10.81 6.02 -5.22
CA VAL A 85 10.76 4.67 -5.83
C VAL A 85 10.21 3.67 -4.81
N PRO A 86 9.05 3.04 -5.07
CA PRO A 86 8.39 2.17 -4.10
C PRO A 86 9.23 0.94 -3.71
N GLY A 87 9.21 0.60 -2.42
CA GLY A 87 9.97 -0.51 -1.84
C GLY A 87 9.13 -1.65 -1.26
N THR A 88 7.83 -1.46 -0.99
CA THR A 88 7.00 -2.44 -0.27
C THR A 88 7.04 -3.84 -0.89
N VAL A 89 6.84 -3.96 -2.21
CA VAL A 89 6.84 -5.27 -2.90
C VAL A 89 8.19 -5.98 -2.74
N LEU A 90 9.30 -5.23 -2.87
CA LEU A 90 10.65 -5.76 -2.68
C LEU A 90 10.87 -6.23 -1.24
N GLY A 91 10.44 -5.44 -0.25
CA GLY A 91 10.57 -5.76 1.17
C GLY A 91 9.81 -7.03 1.56
N LEU A 92 8.54 -7.11 1.16
CA LEU A 92 7.68 -8.27 1.44
C LEU A 92 8.20 -9.54 0.75
N ASP A 93 8.61 -9.46 -0.51
CA ASP A 93 9.19 -10.60 -1.24
C ASP A 93 10.55 -11.03 -0.65
N THR A 94 11.39 -10.08 -0.22
CA THR A 94 12.66 -10.37 0.46
C THR A 94 12.43 -11.09 1.79
N ALA A 95 11.48 -10.61 2.60
CA ALA A 95 11.13 -11.24 3.88
C ALA A 95 10.63 -12.67 3.66
N LEU A 96 9.69 -12.85 2.73
CA LEU A 96 9.12 -14.15 2.39
C LEU A 96 10.18 -15.14 1.93
N ARG A 97 11.02 -14.75 0.95
CA ARG A 97 12.04 -15.66 0.40
C ARG A 97 13.10 -16.08 1.41
N LYS A 98 13.46 -15.18 2.33
CA LYS A 98 14.55 -15.44 3.28
C LYS A 98 14.07 -16.12 4.57
N TYR A 99 12.84 -15.83 5.00
CA TYR A 99 12.36 -16.18 6.34
C TYR A 99 10.95 -16.76 6.37
N GLY A 100 10.21 -16.75 5.26
CA GLY A 100 8.91 -17.40 5.13
C GLY A 100 9.04 -18.88 4.79
N THR A 101 7.90 -19.58 4.79
CA THR A 101 7.80 -21.00 4.39
C THR A 101 6.78 -21.24 3.29
N MET A 102 5.97 -20.23 2.94
CA MET A 102 4.94 -20.34 1.90
C MET A 102 5.38 -19.69 0.58
N SER A 103 4.72 -20.07 -0.51
CA SER A 103 4.91 -19.43 -1.81
C SER A 103 4.29 -18.03 -1.86
N ARG A 104 4.78 -17.22 -2.80
CA ARG A 104 4.22 -15.89 -3.08
C ARG A 104 2.74 -15.97 -3.49
N GLN A 105 2.38 -16.98 -4.26
CA GLN A 105 1.01 -17.23 -4.72
C GLN A 105 0.07 -17.45 -3.54
N GLU A 106 0.47 -18.27 -2.57
CA GLU A 106 -0.34 -18.57 -1.38
C GLU A 106 -0.59 -17.34 -0.53
N VAL A 107 0.46 -16.57 -0.21
CA VAL A 107 0.33 -15.39 0.67
C VAL A 107 -0.38 -14.22 -0.01
N MET A 108 -0.32 -14.09 -1.35
CA MET A 108 -1.02 -13.03 -2.09
C MET A 108 -2.46 -13.37 -2.45
N ALA A 109 -2.83 -14.66 -2.51
CA ALA A 109 -4.15 -15.09 -2.93
C ALA A 109 -5.32 -14.41 -2.18
N PRO A 110 -5.26 -14.18 -0.85
CA PRO A 110 -6.30 -13.44 -0.14
C PRO A 110 -6.47 -12.00 -0.64
N ALA A 111 -5.37 -11.27 -0.84
CA ALA A 111 -5.40 -9.89 -1.33
C ALA A 111 -5.96 -9.80 -2.74
N ILE A 112 -5.54 -10.71 -3.63
CA ILE A 112 -6.05 -10.77 -5.01
C ILE A 112 -7.56 -11.02 -5.03
N ARG A 113 -8.07 -11.94 -4.21
CA ARG A 113 -9.51 -12.16 -4.08
C ARG A 113 -10.24 -10.92 -3.58
N LEU A 114 -9.74 -10.26 -2.53
CA LEU A 114 -10.32 -9.01 -2.01
C LEU A 114 -10.37 -7.91 -3.08
N ALA A 115 -9.30 -7.76 -3.87
CA ALA A 115 -9.25 -6.75 -4.93
C ALA A 115 -10.22 -7.06 -6.07
N ARG A 116 -10.33 -8.35 -6.47
CA ARG A 116 -11.17 -8.80 -7.58
C ARG A 116 -12.66 -8.85 -7.23
N GLU A 117 -12.97 -9.50 -6.11
CA GLU A 117 -14.35 -9.76 -5.66
C GLU A 117 -14.92 -8.58 -4.86
N GLY A 118 -14.06 -7.68 -4.41
CA GLY A 118 -14.39 -6.55 -3.57
C GLY A 118 -14.69 -6.93 -2.13
N TYR A 119 -14.67 -5.93 -1.27
CA TYR A 119 -14.99 -6.04 0.14
C TYR A 119 -16.02 -4.96 0.52
N GLU A 120 -16.82 -5.26 1.54
CA GLU A 120 -17.81 -4.32 2.07
C GLU A 120 -17.11 -3.22 2.86
N LEU A 121 -17.50 -1.98 2.62
CA LEU A 121 -16.97 -0.81 3.32
C LEU A 121 -17.71 -0.60 4.62
N GLU A 122 -16.95 -0.51 5.71
CA GLU A 122 -17.49 -0.12 7.01
C GLU A 122 -17.54 1.41 7.15
N ARG A 123 -18.20 1.89 8.21
CA ARG A 123 -18.27 3.33 8.50
C ARG A 123 -16.87 3.97 8.60
N GLY A 124 -15.91 3.25 9.19
CA GLY A 124 -14.53 3.71 9.32
C GLY A 124 -13.87 3.92 7.96
N ASP A 125 -14.08 3.01 7.02
CA ASP A 125 -13.50 3.08 5.67
C ASP A 125 -14.06 4.27 4.91
N VAL A 126 -15.38 4.45 4.92
CA VAL A 126 -16.04 5.58 4.25
C VAL A 126 -15.59 6.91 4.84
N ASN A 127 -15.49 7.02 6.18
CA ASN A 127 -15.01 8.24 6.82
C ASN A 127 -13.61 8.64 6.34
N ILE A 128 -12.73 7.66 6.08
CA ILE A 128 -11.39 7.91 5.55
C ILE A 128 -11.46 8.36 4.09
N LEU A 129 -12.22 7.65 3.24
CA LEU A 129 -12.37 7.99 1.82
C LEU A 129 -12.99 9.38 1.62
N ASP A 130 -13.96 9.76 2.46
CA ASP A 130 -14.65 11.04 2.41
C ASP A 130 -13.70 12.24 2.56
N THR A 131 -12.61 12.07 3.32
CA THR A 131 -11.59 13.12 3.45
C THR A 131 -10.88 13.46 2.13
N ARG A 132 -11.00 12.60 1.10
CA ARG A 132 -10.27 12.67 -0.17
C ARG A 132 -11.15 12.72 -1.41
N VAL A 133 -12.48 12.75 -1.28
CA VAL A 133 -13.43 12.79 -2.42
C VAL A 133 -13.05 13.86 -3.46
N LYS A 134 -12.72 15.06 -3.00
CA LYS A 134 -12.32 16.17 -3.89
C LYS A 134 -11.01 15.91 -4.62
N ASP A 135 -10.08 15.17 -4.01
CA ASP A 135 -8.82 14.79 -4.63
C ASP A 135 -9.04 13.65 -5.65
N PHE A 136 -9.86 12.65 -5.29
CA PHE A 136 -10.22 11.53 -6.17
C PHE A 136 -10.89 12.01 -7.46
N ALA A 137 -11.84 12.94 -7.35
CA ALA A 137 -12.59 13.48 -8.49
C ALA A 137 -11.72 14.22 -9.53
N ARG A 138 -10.48 14.62 -9.18
CA ARG A 138 -9.56 15.31 -10.11
C ARG A 138 -8.96 14.40 -11.16
N TYR A 139 -8.90 13.10 -10.89
CA TYR A 139 -8.19 12.14 -11.74
C TYR A 139 -9.16 11.03 -12.16
N PRO A 140 -9.53 10.94 -13.46
CA PRO A 140 -10.54 9.97 -13.92
C PRO A 140 -10.25 8.52 -13.53
N ASN A 141 -8.98 8.11 -13.56
CA ASN A 141 -8.55 6.77 -13.18
C ASN A 141 -8.69 6.51 -11.66
N VAL A 142 -8.53 7.54 -10.82
CA VAL A 142 -8.71 7.43 -9.36
C VAL A 142 -10.20 7.45 -9.01
N ALA A 143 -10.96 8.36 -9.63
CA ALA A 143 -12.40 8.46 -9.48
C ALA A 143 -13.11 7.14 -9.86
N ALA A 144 -12.66 6.48 -10.93
CA ALA A 144 -13.20 5.18 -11.35
C ALA A 144 -13.02 4.05 -10.31
N ILE A 145 -12.11 4.22 -9.35
CA ILE A 145 -11.86 3.24 -8.28
C ILE A 145 -12.56 3.69 -7.00
N PHE A 146 -12.26 4.90 -6.52
CA PHE A 146 -12.62 5.36 -5.18
C PHE A 146 -13.88 6.23 -5.11
N LEU A 147 -14.61 6.37 -6.22
CA LEU A 147 -15.97 6.94 -6.25
C LEU A 147 -16.94 5.95 -6.89
N ASN A 148 -18.14 5.86 -6.33
CA ASN A 148 -19.25 5.08 -6.87
C ASN A 148 -20.03 5.90 -7.88
N HIS A 149 -19.79 5.68 -9.17
CA HIS A 149 -20.40 6.46 -10.26
C HIS A 149 -20.26 7.98 -10.08
N GLY A 150 -19.08 8.42 -9.64
CA GLY A 150 -18.75 9.84 -9.39
C GLY A 150 -19.25 10.38 -8.06
N LYS A 151 -19.91 9.56 -7.22
CA LYS A 151 -20.34 9.92 -5.86
C LYS A 151 -19.44 9.24 -4.81
N PRO A 152 -19.34 9.79 -3.59
CA PRO A 152 -18.70 9.09 -2.48
C PRO A 152 -19.38 7.74 -2.24
N TYR A 153 -18.60 6.75 -1.80
CA TYR A 153 -19.15 5.49 -1.32
C TYR A 153 -19.90 5.70 0.01
N VAL A 154 -20.85 4.82 0.32
CA VAL A 154 -21.47 4.73 1.65
C VAL A 154 -21.21 3.37 2.30
N ALA A 155 -21.30 3.31 3.63
CA ALA A 155 -21.10 2.06 4.35
C ALA A 155 -22.09 0.98 3.90
N GLY A 156 -21.63 -0.26 3.79
CA GLY A 156 -22.36 -1.39 3.21
C GLY A 156 -22.18 -1.54 1.70
N GLU A 157 -21.67 -0.52 1.01
CA GLU A 157 -21.29 -0.67 -0.40
C GLU A 157 -19.99 -1.47 -0.55
N ARG A 158 -19.80 -2.04 -1.74
CA ARG A 158 -18.66 -2.89 -2.04
C ARG A 158 -17.66 -2.18 -2.94
N LEU A 159 -16.42 -2.02 -2.47
CA LEU A 159 -15.32 -1.49 -3.26
C LEU A 159 -14.60 -2.63 -4.00
N ARG A 160 -14.49 -2.53 -5.33
CA ARG A 160 -13.74 -3.46 -6.19
C ARG A 160 -12.56 -2.75 -6.85
N GLN A 161 -11.44 -3.46 -6.97
CA GLN A 161 -10.18 -2.93 -7.51
C GLN A 161 -9.59 -3.91 -8.54
N PRO A 162 -10.27 -4.17 -9.68
CA PRO A 162 -9.86 -5.21 -10.63
C PRO A 162 -8.51 -4.94 -11.31
N GLN A 163 -8.08 -3.68 -11.42
CA GLN A 163 -6.76 -3.32 -11.95
C GLN A 163 -5.61 -3.64 -10.97
N LEU A 164 -5.92 -3.75 -9.67
CA LEU A 164 -4.96 -4.12 -8.63
C LEU A 164 -4.85 -5.65 -8.46
N ALA A 165 -5.86 -6.40 -8.92
CA ALA A 165 -5.97 -7.86 -8.80
C ALA A 165 -5.24 -8.64 -9.88
#